data_AF-A0A6I5P523-F1
#
_entry.id   AF-A0A6I5P523-F1
#
_cell.length_a   1.000
_cell.length_b   1.000
_cell.length_c   1.000
_cell.angle_alpha   90.00
_cell.angle_beta   90.00
_cell.angle_gamma   90.00
#
_symmetry.space_group_name_H-M   'P 1'
#
loop_
_entity.id
_entity.type
_entity.pdbx_description
1 polymer ?
#
loop_
_entity_poly.entity_id
_entity_poly.type
_entity_poly.pdbx_seq_one_letter_code
_entity_poly.pdbx_strand_id
1 'polypeptide(L)'
;MKNQYARDTGTEMFVMTQWSLDMATIHRWLDRIEAFNTLPIYLGIAGPTTPAMLLKFAHICGVRTSLLGLRHQSGRLGKLLTVQTPDYLVDGLAGRIDHFHLYTFGGLQRSGDWLATRQSDLGIPA
;
A
#
# COMPACT_ATOMS: atom_id res chain seq x y z
N MET A 1 0.80 25.20 -0.13
CA MET A 1 0.88 23.73 0.14
C MET A 1 -0.22 23.02 -0.65
N LYS A 2 -0.08 21.74 -1.06
CA LYS A 2 -0.93 21.08 -2.10
C LYS A 2 -2.45 21.29 -1.92
N ASN A 3 -2.97 21.17 -0.68
CA ASN A 3 -4.39 21.42 -0.40
C ASN A 3 -4.85 22.82 -0.84
N GLN A 4 -4.05 23.84 -0.52
CA GLN A 4 -4.36 25.23 -0.87
C GLN A 4 -4.32 25.43 -2.39
N TYR A 5 -3.31 24.88 -3.05
CA TYR A 5 -3.19 24.96 -4.50
C TYR A 5 -4.40 24.32 -5.20
N ALA A 6 -4.77 23.10 -4.82
CA ALA A 6 -5.93 22.41 -5.37
C ALA A 6 -7.23 23.22 -5.20
N ARG A 7 -7.42 23.85 -4.03
CA ARG A 7 -8.57 24.73 -3.77
C ARG A 7 -8.56 25.99 -4.63
N ASP A 8 -7.41 26.64 -4.76
CA ASP A 8 -7.29 27.93 -5.44
C ASP A 8 -7.39 27.81 -6.97
N THR A 9 -6.93 26.69 -7.53
CA THR A 9 -6.89 26.48 -8.98
C THR A 9 -7.97 25.54 -9.50
N GLY A 10 -8.70 24.85 -8.60
CA GLY A 10 -9.61 23.77 -8.98
C GLY A 10 -8.90 22.55 -9.57
N THR A 11 -7.57 22.42 -9.39
CA THR A 11 -6.81 21.28 -9.90
C THR A 11 -7.12 20.03 -9.08
N GLU A 12 -7.51 18.95 -9.75
CA GLU A 12 -7.63 17.64 -9.13
C GLU A 12 -6.27 17.13 -8.67
N MET A 13 -6.11 16.94 -7.36
CA MET A 13 -4.87 16.48 -6.76
C MET A 13 -5.14 15.37 -5.75
N PHE A 14 -4.14 14.52 -5.55
CA PHE A 14 -4.17 13.47 -4.54
C PHE A 14 -2.80 13.34 -3.84
N VAL A 15 -2.81 12.58 -2.74
CA VAL A 15 -1.61 12.12 -2.05
C VAL A 15 -1.43 10.64 -2.39
N MET A 16 -0.30 10.31 -3.02
CA MET A 16 0.13 8.93 -3.24
C MET A 16 1.19 8.60 -2.19
N THR A 17 0.99 7.52 -1.43
CA THR A 17 1.99 7.07 -0.47
C THR A 17 2.96 6.07 -1.11
N GLN A 18 4.12 5.88 -0.48
CA GLN A 18 4.88 4.66 -0.70
C GLN A 18 4.10 3.46 -0.15
N TRP A 19 4.43 2.24 -0.60
CA TRP A 19 3.87 1.01 -0.02
C TRP A 19 4.32 0.78 1.43
N SER A 20 3.45 0.13 2.20
CA SER A 20 3.74 -0.37 3.55
C SER A 20 3.12 -1.75 3.74
N LEU A 21 3.72 -2.56 4.62
CA LEU A 21 3.16 -3.84 5.07
C LEU A 21 2.68 -3.78 6.53
N ASP A 22 2.94 -2.68 7.24
CA ASP A 22 2.61 -2.54 8.65
C ASP A 22 1.35 -1.68 8.84
N MET A 23 0.24 -2.36 9.11
CA MET A 23 -1.06 -1.74 9.37
C MET A 23 -1.01 -0.69 10.49
N ALA A 24 -0.25 -0.95 11.56
CA ALA A 24 -0.13 -0.02 12.68
C ALA A 24 0.57 1.30 12.28
N THR A 25 1.62 1.23 11.45
CA THR A 25 2.26 2.41 10.88
C THR A 25 1.32 3.18 9.97
N ILE A 26 0.51 2.49 9.17
CA ILE A 26 -0.48 3.12 8.30
C ILE A 26 -1.52 3.88 9.14
N HIS A 27 -2.13 3.25 10.16
CA HIS A 27 -3.09 3.94 11.04
C HIS A 27 -2.50 5.18 11.69
N ARG A 28 -1.30 5.08 12.29
CA ARG A 28 -0.64 6.24 12.91
C ARG A 28 -0.39 7.38 11.91
N TRP A 29 -0.08 7.04 10.66
CA TRP A 29 0.11 8.05 9.63
C TRP A 29 -1.21 8.68 9.20
N LEU A 30 -2.28 7.88 9.05
CA LEU A 30 -3.62 8.36 8.75
C LEU A 30 -4.14 9.32 9.84
N ASP A 31 -4.02 8.94 11.11
CA ASP A 31 -4.44 9.78 12.24
C ASP A 31 -3.68 11.12 12.26
N ARG A 32 -2.39 11.10 11.90
CA ARG A 32 -1.58 12.32 11.84
C ARG A 32 -1.95 13.22 10.67
N ILE A 33 -2.19 12.66 9.49
CA ILE A 33 -2.40 13.44 8.26
C ILE A 33 -3.80 14.04 8.17
N GLU A 34 -4.79 13.40 8.79
CA GLU A 34 -6.20 13.82 8.82
C GLU A 34 -6.35 15.27 9.32
N ALA A 35 -5.51 15.70 10.27
CA ALA A 35 -5.56 17.05 10.83
C ALA A 35 -5.26 18.18 9.81
N PHE A 36 -4.63 17.89 8.67
CA PHE A 36 -4.18 18.93 7.73
C PHE A 36 -4.33 18.59 6.24
N ASN A 37 -4.81 17.40 5.88
CA ASN A 37 -5.01 16.99 4.50
C ASN A 37 -6.48 16.78 4.16
N THR A 38 -6.92 17.40 3.07
CA THR A 38 -8.27 17.23 2.52
C THR A 38 -8.25 16.56 1.14
N LEU A 39 -7.07 16.26 0.59
CA LEU A 39 -6.95 15.57 -0.70
C LEU A 39 -7.18 14.06 -0.54
N PRO A 40 -7.74 13.38 -1.56
CA PRO A 40 -7.82 11.92 -1.59
C PRO A 40 -6.45 11.27 -1.37
N ILE A 41 -6.44 10.18 -0.60
CA ILE A 41 -5.24 9.40 -0.32
C ILE A 41 -5.30 8.10 -1.12
N TYR A 42 -4.29 7.89 -1.95
CA TYR A 42 -4.02 6.64 -2.64
C TYR A 42 -2.95 5.90 -1.85
N LEU A 43 -3.36 4.90 -1.08
CA LEU A 43 -2.45 4.14 -0.24
C LEU A 43 -1.70 3.11 -1.10
N GLY A 44 -0.38 3.24 -1.13
CA GLY A 44 0.50 2.25 -1.73
C GLY A 44 0.42 0.90 -1.03
N ILE A 45 0.25 -0.17 -1.81
CA ILE A 45 0.32 -1.56 -1.33
C ILE A 45 1.21 -2.39 -2.25
N ALA A 46 1.89 -3.39 -1.69
CA ALA A 46 2.65 -4.35 -2.48
C ALA A 46 1.70 -5.37 -3.12
N GLY A 47 1.79 -5.55 -4.43
CA GLY A 47 1.10 -6.66 -5.11
C GLY A 47 1.72 -8.02 -4.77
N PRO A 48 1.03 -9.12 -5.12
CA PRO A 48 1.49 -10.48 -4.85
C PRO A 48 2.91 -10.71 -5.39
N THR A 49 3.86 -10.89 -4.48
CA THR A 49 5.28 -10.97 -4.82
C THR A 49 6.05 -11.82 -3.84
N THR A 50 7.30 -12.16 -4.19
CA THR A 50 8.17 -12.92 -3.28
C THR A 50 8.92 -11.97 -2.34
N PRO A 51 9.32 -12.43 -1.14
CA PRO A 51 10.11 -11.62 -0.21
C PRO A 51 11.45 -11.18 -0.82
N ALA A 52 12.05 -12.04 -1.66
CA ALA A 52 13.27 -11.73 -2.41
C ALA A 52 13.08 -10.56 -3.39
N MET A 53 11.93 -10.49 -4.08
CA MET A 53 11.61 -9.35 -4.93
C MET A 53 11.40 -8.07 -4.11
N LEU A 54 10.69 -8.12 -2.98
CA LEU A 54 10.54 -6.95 -2.10
C LEU A 54 11.90 -6.43 -1.61
N LEU A 55 12.81 -7.33 -1.24
CA LEU A 55 14.19 -6.99 -0.87
C LEU A 55 14.95 -6.33 -2.02
N LYS A 56 14.83 -6.88 -3.24
CA LYS A 56 15.44 -6.30 -4.45
C LYS A 56 14.94 -4.87 -4.68
N PHE A 57 13.63 -4.63 -4.61
CA PHE A 57 13.08 -3.29 -4.80
C PHE A 57 13.41 -2.33 -3.66
N ALA A 58 13.41 -2.80 -2.40
CA ALA A 58 13.84 -1.98 -1.28
C ALA A 58 15.30 -1.53 -1.40
N HIS A 59 16.16 -2.37 -1.99
CA HIS A 59 17.53 -2.02 -2.28
C HIS A 59 17.63 -0.96 -3.39
N ILE A 60 16.92 -1.16 -4.51
CA ILE A 60 16.87 -0.20 -5.63
C ILE A 60 16.36 1.18 -5.17
N CYS A 61 15.32 1.20 -4.33
CA CYS A 61 14.70 2.43 -3.85
C CYS A 61 15.42 3.07 -2.65
N GLY A 62 16.55 2.52 -2.19
CA GLY A 62 17.31 3.07 -1.06
C GLY A 62 16.62 2.97 0.31
N VAL A 63 15.59 2.13 0.46
CA VAL A 63 14.78 1.98 1.69
C VAL A 63 15.18 0.76 2.53
N ARG A 64 16.46 0.39 2.47
CA ARG A 64 17.01 -0.83 3.09
C ARG A 64 16.77 -0.90 4.60
N THR A 65 16.91 0.22 5.31
CA THR A 65 16.73 0.33 6.76
C THR A 65 15.29 0.06 7.19
N SER A 66 14.31 0.55 6.43
CA SER A 66 12.89 0.31 6.71
C SER A 66 12.53 -1.18 6.61
N LEU A 67 13.12 -1.87 5.63
CA LEU A 67 12.90 -3.31 5.46
C LEU A 67 13.66 -4.16 6.49
N LEU A 68 14.88 -3.78 6.86
CA LEU A 68 15.63 -4.46 7.94
C LEU A 68 14.96 -4.25 9.31
N GLY A 69 14.39 -3.07 9.56
CA GLY A 69 13.60 -2.79 10.77
C GLY A 69 12.39 -3.72 10.93
N LEU A 70 11.75 -4.10 9.81
CA LEU A 70 10.70 -5.14 9.80
C LEU A 70 11.26 -6.54 10.12
N ARG A 71 12.53 -6.83 9.79
CA ARG A 71 13.18 -8.13 10.13
C ARG A 71 13.54 -8.27 11.60
N HIS A 72 13.80 -7.16 12.32
CA HIS A 72 14.10 -7.17 13.75
C HIS A 72 12.87 -7.44 14.64
N GLN A 73 11.67 -7.45 14.07
CA GLN A 73 10.45 -7.92 14.72
C GLN A 73 10.30 -9.42 14.44
N SER A 74 11.04 -10.25 15.18
CA SER A 74 11.21 -11.70 14.98
C SER A 74 9.91 -12.51 14.83
N GLY A 75 8.77 -12.03 15.37
CA GLY A 75 7.45 -12.65 15.19
C GLY A 75 6.73 -12.30 13.88
N ARG A 76 7.16 -11.27 13.15
CA ARG A 76 6.54 -10.79 11.88
C ARG A 76 7.28 -11.30 10.63
N LEU A 77 8.49 -11.84 10.79
CA LEU A 77 9.27 -12.42 9.70
C LEU A 77 8.58 -13.66 9.09
N GLY A 78 7.90 -14.48 9.88
CA GLY A 78 7.13 -15.63 9.40
C GLY A 78 5.98 -15.23 8.45
N LYS A 79 5.34 -14.08 8.69
CA LYS A 79 4.36 -13.50 7.76
C LYS A 79 5.06 -12.95 6.51
N LEU A 80 6.21 -12.31 6.66
CA LEU A 80 6.98 -11.80 5.53
C LEU A 80 7.53 -12.89 4.59
N LEU A 81 7.54 -14.17 5.00
CA LEU A 81 8.10 -15.30 4.25
C LEU A 81 7.06 -16.10 3.44
N THR A 82 5.77 -15.79 3.57
CA THR A 82 4.72 -16.31 2.68
C THR A 82 4.49 -15.35 1.51
N VAL A 83 3.85 -15.82 0.43
CA VAL A 83 3.34 -14.92 -0.61
C VAL A 83 2.38 -13.94 0.08
N GLN A 84 2.80 -12.69 0.24
CA GLN A 84 1.98 -11.64 0.81
C GLN A 84 1.05 -11.16 -0.30
N THR A 85 -0.18 -11.61 -0.26
CA THR A 85 -1.26 -10.93 -0.97
C THR A 85 -1.73 -9.77 -0.09
N PRO A 86 -2.09 -8.61 -0.65
CA PRO A 86 -2.37 -7.41 0.15
C PRO A 86 -3.77 -7.42 0.81
N ASP A 87 -4.49 -8.55 0.80
CA ASP A 87 -5.84 -8.70 1.36
C ASP A 87 -5.94 -8.18 2.79
N TYR A 88 -4.98 -8.55 3.65
CA TYR A 88 -4.95 -8.08 5.04
C TYR A 88 -4.97 -6.55 5.15
N LEU A 89 -4.29 -5.83 4.27
CA LEU A 89 -4.29 -4.37 4.26
C LEU A 89 -5.57 -3.81 3.65
N VAL A 90 -6.05 -4.40 2.54
CA VAL A 90 -7.27 -3.94 1.86
C VAL A 90 -8.48 -4.10 2.79
N ASP A 91 -8.63 -5.29 3.38
CA ASP A 91 -9.74 -5.62 4.26
C ASP A 91 -9.65 -4.85 5.58
N GLY A 92 -8.46 -4.78 6.18
CA GLY A 92 -8.27 -4.11 7.47
C GLY A 92 -8.33 -2.57 7.40
N LEU A 93 -8.29 -1.97 6.21
CA LEU A 93 -8.42 -0.53 6.01
C LEU A 93 -9.71 -0.15 5.27
N ALA A 94 -10.61 -1.11 5.06
CA ALA A 94 -11.94 -0.85 4.53
C ALA A 94 -12.65 0.23 5.37
N GLY A 95 -13.20 1.25 4.71
CA GLY A 95 -13.86 2.39 5.35
C GLY A 95 -12.93 3.48 5.90
N ARG A 96 -11.60 3.29 5.84
CA ARG A 96 -10.62 4.35 6.12
C ARG A 96 -9.84 4.80 4.88
N ILE A 97 -9.74 3.93 3.88
CA ILE A 97 -9.07 4.18 2.61
C ILE A 97 -9.97 3.70 1.47
N ASP A 98 -10.27 4.62 0.54
CA ASP A 98 -11.09 4.32 -0.64
C ASP A 98 -10.25 3.99 -1.88
N HIS A 99 -8.97 4.36 -1.87
CA HIS A 99 -8.08 4.19 -3.02
C HIS A 99 -6.78 3.49 -2.63
N PHE A 100 -6.52 2.35 -3.28
CA PHE A 100 -5.27 1.62 -3.17
C PHE A 100 -4.48 1.73 -4.47
N HIS A 101 -3.16 1.92 -4.36
CA HIS A 101 -2.24 1.87 -5.48
C HIS A 101 -1.37 0.62 -5.40
N LEU A 102 -1.52 -0.27 -6.37
CA LEU A 102 -0.85 -1.56 -6.41
C LEU A 102 0.53 -1.46 -7.06
N TYR A 103 1.59 -1.59 -6.26
CA TYR A 103 2.95 -1.74 -6.77
C TYR A 103 3.19 -3.20 -7.18
N THR A 104 3.21 -3.47 -8.49
CA THR A 104 3.27 -4.84 -9.04
C THR A 104 4.66 -5.49 -8.91
N PHE A 105 5.71 -4.69 -8.71
CA PHE A 105 7.10 -5.17 -8.60
C PHE A 105 7.53 -6.11 -9.73
N GLY A 106 7.06 -5.88 -10.95
CA GLY A 106 7.37 -6.74 -12.11
C GLY A 106 6.54 -8.02 -12.18
N GLY A 107 5.59 -8.24 -11.27
CA GLY A 107 4.62 -9.32 -11.29
C GLY A 107 3.24 -8.87 -11.78
N LEU A 108 3.14 -8.30 -12.98
CA LEU A 108 1.88 -7.75 -13.50
C LEU A 108 0.78 -8.82 -13.61
N GLN A 109 1.09 -10.00 -14.19
CA GLN A 109 0.12 -11.10 -14.32
C GLN A 109 -0.43 -11.53 -12.96
N ARG A 110 0.45 -11.84 -12.00
CA ARG A 110 0.03 -12.21 -10.63
C ARG A 110 -0.79 -11.12 -9.94
N SER A 111 -0.49 -9.86 -10.21
CA SER A 111 -1.27 -8.73 -9.69
C SER A 111 -2.66 -8.66 -10.33
N GLY A 112 -2.76 -8.91 -11.63
CA GLY A 112 -4.04 -9.02 -12.35
C GLY A 112 -4.87 -10.21 -11.88
N ASP A 113 -4.27 -11.39 -11.73
CA ASP A 113 -4.94 -12.60 -11.23
C ASP A 113 -5.54 -12.34 -9.84
N TRP A 114 -4.79 -11.73 -8.93
CA TRP A 114 -5.27 -11.36 -7.60
C TRP A 114 -6.39 -10.31 -7.62
N LEU A 115 -6.33 -9.33 -8.52
CA LEU A 115 -7.43 -8.37 -8.69
C LEU A 115 -8.71 -9.07 -9.17
N ALA A 116 -8.59 -9.98 -10.14
CA ALA A 116 -9.72 -10.72 -10.69
C ALA A 116 -10.40 -11.59 -9.61
N THR A 117 -9.62 -12.28 -8.76
CA THR A 117 -10.19 -13.06 -7.64
C THR A 117 -10.95 -12.19 -6.65
N ARG A 118 -10.49 -10.96 -6.40
CA ARG A 118 -11.20 -10.05 -5.47
C ARG A 118 -12.43 -9.40 -6.07
N GLN A 119 -12.45 -9.14 -7.38
CA GLN A 119 -13.66 -8.65 -8.06
C GLN A 119 -14.78 -9.70 -8.05
N SER A 120 -14.43 -10.99 -8.24
CA SER A 120 -15.40 -12.07 -8.11
C SER A 120 -15.96 -12.19 -6.70
N ASP A 121 -15.14 -11.99 -5.66
CA ASP A 121 -15.58 -12.05 -4.26
C ASP A 121 -16.52 -10.90 -3.88
N LEU A 122 -16.40 -9.75 -4.55
CA LEU A 122 -17.28 -8.59 -4.39
C LEU A 122 -18.51 -8.63 -5.30
N GLY A 123 -18.65 -9.65 -6.16
CA GLY A 123 -19.75 -9.77 -7.11
C GLY A 123 -19.72 -8.73 -8.25
N ILE A 124 -18.56 -8.14 -8.53
CA ILE A 124 -18.37 -7.19 -9.63
C ILE A 124 -17.91 -7.99 -10.86
N PRO A 125 -18.68 -8.03 -11.97
CA PRO A 125 -18.27 -8.78 -13.16
C PRO A 125 -17.00 -8.19 -13.78
N ALA A 126 -16.16 -9.10 -14.31
CA ALA A 126 -14.87 -8.80 -14.93
C ALA A 126 -14.97 -7.99 -16.24
#